data_AF-A0AAV7FMK6-F1
#
_entry.id   AF-A0AAV7FMK6-F1
#
_cell.length_a   1.000
_cell.length_b   1.000
_cell.length_c   1.000
_cell.angle_alpha   90.00
_cell.angle_beta   90.00
_cell.angle_gamma   90.00
#
_symmetry.space_group_name_H-M   'P 1'
#
loop_
_entity.id
_entity.type
_entity.pdbx_description
1 polymer ?
#
loop_
_entity_poly.entity_id
_entity_poly.type
_entity_poly.pdbx_seq_one_letter_code
_entity_poly.pdbx_strand_id
1 'polypeptide(L)' 'MGQTRHFSRTIAKGPDTTTWIWNLHADAHDFDSHTSDLEEISRKVFSAHFGQLSIIFLC' A
#
# COMPACT_ATOMS: atom_id res chain seq x y z
N MET A 1 -6.27 5.14 16.20
CA MET A 1 -4.93 4.93 15.60
C MET A 1 -5.12 3.98 14.43
N GLY A 2 -5.04 4.49 13.21
CA GLY A 2 -5.38 3.77 11.98
C GLY A 2 -4.50 2.53 11.79
N GLN A 3 -5.13 1.41 11.47
CA GLN A 3 -4.46 0.13 11.40
C GLN A 3 -3.69 0.04 10.07
N THR A 4 -2.38 0.26 10.11
CA THR A 4 -1.43 0.13 8.97
C THR A 4 -1.29 -1.31 8.42
N ARG A 5 -2.18 -2.22 8.84
CA ARG A 5 -2.05 -3.69 8.73
C ARG A 5 -2.98 -4.32 7.69
N HIS A 6 -3.77 -3.52 6.97
CA HIS A 6 -4.86 -4.05 6.16
C HIS A 6 -4.41 -4.63 4.81
N PHE A 7 -3.25 -4.24 4.29
CA PHE A 7 -2.92 -4.50 2.89
C PHE A 7 -2.01 -5.71 2.64
N SER A 8 -1.18 -6.14 3.60
CA SER A 8 -0.33 -7.34 3.43
C SER A 8 -0.47 -8.31 4.61
N ARG A 9 -0.71 -9.59 4.28
CA ARG A 9 -0.95 -10.66 5.27
C ARG A 9 0.29 -10.94 6.12
N THR A 10 1.47 -10.69 5.57
CA THR A 10 2.78 -10.93 6.19
C THR A 10 3.08 -9.90 7.28
N ILE A 11 2.64 -8.66 7.10
CA ILE A 11 2.80 -7.57 8.08
C ILE A 11 1.65 -7.48 9.09
N ALA A 12 0.53 -8.19 8.86
CA ALA A 12 -0.67 -8.12 9.70
C ALA A 12 -0.45 -8.53 11.16
N LYS A 13 0.52 -9.41 11.43
CA LYS A 13 0.87 -9.90 12.77
C LYS A 13 1.51 -8.81 13.65
N GLY A 14 2.07 -7.76 13.07
CA GLY A 14 2.75 -6.66 13.78
C GLY A 14 4.27 -6.82 13.82
N PRO A 15 4.99 -5.84 14.38
CA PRO A 15 6.45 -5.78 14.34
C PRO A 15 7.12 -6.76 15.31
N ASP A 16 7.61 -7.89 14.78
CA ASP A 16 8.47 -8.82 15.53
C ASP A 16 9.97 -8.44 15.41
N THR A 17 10.35 -7.76 14.33
CA THR A 17 11.72 -7.30 14.06
C THR A 17 11.70 -5.93 13.38
N THR A 18 12.84 -5.23 13.34
CA THR A 18 12.96 -3.95 12.62
C THR A 18 12.77 -4.12 11.10
N THR A 19 13.05 -5.30 10.55
CA THR A 19 12.75 -5.65 9.15
C THR A 19 11.27 -5.49 8.82
N TRP A 20 10.38 -5.68 9.79
CA TRP A 20 8.94 -5.46 9.59
C TRP A 20 8.63 -4.02 9.13
N ILE A 21 9.32 -3.02 9.67
CA ILE A 21 9.12 -1.61 9.31
C ILE A 21 9.52 -1.36 7.85
N TRP A 22 10.59 -2.00 7.41
CA TRP A 22 11.06 -1.89 6.03
C TRP A 22 10.12 -2.59 5.06
N ASN A 23 9.66 -3.80 5.41
CA ASN A 23 8.67 -4.54 4.63
C ASN A 23 7.34 -3.76 4.55
N LEU A 24 6.92 -3.09 5.61
CA LEU A 24 5.73 -2.23 5.60
C LEU A 24 5.81 -1.13 4.54
N HIS A 25 6.97 -0.48 4.39
CA HIS A 25 7.16 0.57 3.38
C HIS A 25 7.31 -0.01 1.97
N ALA A 26 8.04 -1.12 1.83
CA ALA A 26 8.25 -1.78 0.54
C ALA A 26 6.93 -2.31 -0.05
N ASP A 27 6.10 -2.94 0.77
CA ASP A 27 4.84 -3.54 0.33
C ASP A 27 3.74 -2.50 0.05
N ALA A 28 3.88 -1.25 0.49
CA ALA A 28 2.78 -0.27 0.48
C ALA A 28 2.18 0.02 -0.90
N HIS A 29 2.98 -0.03 -1.95
CA HIS A 29 2.56 0.21 -3.33
C HIS A 29 2.58 -1.05 -4.21
N ASP A 30 2.87 -2.22 -3.62
CA ASP A 30 2.83 -3.50 -4.31
C ASP A 30 1.40 -4.07 -4.32
N PHE A 31 0.52 -3.47 -5.11
CA PHE A 31 -0.91 -3.80 -5.07
C PHE A 31 -1.24 -5.24 -5.48
N ASP A 32 -0.38 -5.88 -6.28
CA ASP A 32 -0.54 -7.26 -6.74
C ASP A 32 -0.31 -8.27 -5.59
N SER A 33 0.57 -7.95 -4.64
CA SER A 33 0.74 -8.78 -3.43
C SER A 33 -0.37 -8.61 -2.40
N HIS A 34 -1.23 -7.60 -2.54
CA HIS A 34 -2.35 -7.35 -1.62
C HIS A 34 -3.60 -8.18 -1.97
N THR A 35 -3.84 -8.38 -3.26
CA THR A 35 -5.03 -9.07 -3.79
C THR A 35 -4.76 -9.53 -5.21
N SER A 36 -5.40 -10.61 -5.66
CA SER A 36 -5.35 -11.08 -7.06
C SER A 36 -6.51 -10.52 -7.90
N ASP A 37 -7.36 -9.66 -7.34
CA ASP A 37 -8.48 -9.04 -8.04
C ASP A 37 -8.02 -7.87 -8.90
N LEU A 38 -8.07 -8.04 -10.22
CA LEU A 38 -7.63 -7.04 -11.19
C LEU A 38 -8.46 -5.75 -11.16
N GLU A 39 -9.75 -5.82 -10.79
CA GLU A 39 -10.60 -4.63 -10.68
C GLU A 39 -10.16 -3.79 -9.47
N GLU A 40 -9.89 -4.44 -8.33
CA GLU A 40 -9.41 -3.76 -7.13
C GLU A 40 -8.01 -3.14 -7.35
N ILE A 41 -7.09 -3.89 -7.97
CA ILE A 41 -5.76 -3.39 -8.34
C ILE A 41 -5.90 -2.16 -9.25
N SER A 42 -6.71 -2.26 -10.31
CA SER A 42 -6.91 -1.18 -11.27
C SER A 42 -7.48 0.08 -10.61
N ARG A 43 -8.41 -0.08 -9.66
CA ARG A 43 -8.99 1.04 -8.90
C ARG A 43 -7.96 1.75 -8.02
N LYS A 44 -7.07 0.99 -7.35
CA LYS A 44 -5.98 1.55 -6.53
C LYS A 44 -4.96 2.29 -7.40
N VAL A 45 -4.55 1.69 -8.51
CA VAL A 45 -3.62 2.32 -9.48
C VAL A 45 -4.23 3.60 -10.02
N PHE A 46 -5.47 3.58 -10.51
CA PHE A 46 -6.16 4.76 -11.02
C PHE A 46 -6.23 5.88 -9.98
N SER A 47 -6.58 5.56 -8.73
CA SER A 47 -6.65 6.55 -7.64
C SER A 47 -5.29 7.12 -7.27
N ALA A 48 -4.23 6.31 -7.24
CA ALA A 48 -2.87 6.75 -6.96
C ALA A 48 -2.36 7.75 -8.01
N HIS A 49 -2.75 7.58 -9.28
CA HIS A 49 -2.42 8.54 -10.35
C HIS A 49 -3.04 9.92 -10.08
N PHE A 50 -4.27 10.02 -9.57
CA PHE A 50 -4.82 11.32 -9.16
C PHE A 50 -4.05 11.96 -8.01
N GLY A 51 -3.55 11.17 -7.06
CA GLY A 51 -2.67 11.66 -6.00
C GLY A 51 -1.33 12.19 -6.55
N GLN A 52 -0.74 11.50 -7.53
CA GLN A 52 0.47 11.99 -8.19
C GLN A 52 0.20 13.28 -8.99
N LEU A 53 -0.91 13.34 -9.73
CA LEU A 53 -1.31 14.54 -10.46
C LEU A 53 -1.55 15.72 -9.49
N SER A 54 -2.17 15.50 -8.33
CA SER A 54 -2.38 16.58 -7.36
C SER A 54 -1.07 17.12 -6.79
N ILE A 55 -0.09 16.26 -6.50
CA ILE A 55 1.25 16.70 -6.09
C ILE A 55 1.91 17.54 -7.19
N ILE A 56 1.76 17.16 -8.46
CA ILE A 56 2.35 17.89 -9.60
C ILE A 56 1.71 19.27 -9.81
N PHE A 57 0.40 19.40 -9.59
CA PHE A 57 -0.35 20.61 -9.97
C PHE A 57 -0.78 21.51 -8.81
N LEU A 58 -0.75 21.05 -7.55
CA LEU A 58 -1.25 21.78 -6.38
C LEU A 58 -0.22 22.00 -5.25
N CYS A 59 0.95 21.35 -5.28
CA CYS A 59 2.10 21.80 -4.47
C CYS A 59 2.72 23.05 -5.10
#